data_AF-U3LL29-F1
#
_entry.id   AF-U3LL29-F1
#
_cell.length_a   1.000
_cell.length_b   1.000
_cell.length_c   1.000
_cell.angle_alpha   90.00
_cell.angle_beta   90.00
_cell.angle_gamma   90.00
#
_symmetry.space_group_name_H-M   'P 1'
#
loop_
_entity.id
_entity.type
_entity.pdbx_description
1 polymer ?
#
loop_
_entity_poly.entity_id
_entity_poly.type
_entity_poly.pdbx_seq_one_letter_code
_entity_poly.pdbx_strand_id
1 'polypeptide(L)'
;IGQAFPYTPWANGAHFTPGWEFGIDEVRLQATVNEVRSKGAQVVVLLSHNGMDIDLKLASRITGIDMILGGHTHDGVPVPSVVKNSEGVTIVTNAGSHGKFLAVIDFNVKHGRVADYRYHLLPVFSELLPADPSMQAVIDKVRAPFESRLREPIAENQELLYRRGNFNGT
;
A
#
# COMPACT_ATOMS: atom_id res chain seq x y z
N ILE A 1 3.79 -10.50 -5.74
CA ILE A 1 2.82 -10.34 -6.85
C ILE A 1 2.28 -8.91 -6.79
N GLY A 2 2.17 -8.19 -7.90
CA GLY A 2 1.64 -6.83 -7.93
C GLY A 2 0.20 -6.79 -8.45
N GLN A 3 -0.66 -5.99 -7.84
CA GLN A 3 -2.05 -5.80 -8.24
C GLN A 3 -2.39 -4.30 -8.28
N ALA A 4 -2.69 -3.81 -9.49
CA ALA A 4 -3.06 -2.41 -9.70
C ALA A 4 -4.53 -2.16 -9.33
N PHE A 5 -4.92 -0.88 -9.22
CA PHE A 5 -6.29 -0.51 -8.91
C PHE A 5 -7.25 -0.98 -10.02
N PRO A 6 -8.26 -1.81 -9.71
CA PRO A 6 -9.09 -2.45 -10.73
C PRO A 6 -10.01 -1.49 -11.48
N TYR A 7 -10.29 -0.30 -10.93
CA TYR A 7 -11.21 0.67 -11.54
C TYR A 7 -10.48 1.88 -12.16
N THR A 8 -9.22 1.71 -12.53
CA THR A 8 -8.36 2.78 -13.08
C THR A 8 -8.99 3.56 -14.24
N PRO A 9 -9.60 2.93 -15.27
CA PRO A 9 -10.20 3.66 -16.40
C PRO A 9 -11.41 4.51 -15.99
N TRP A 10 -12.20 4.06 -15.01
CA TRP A 10 -13.37 4.80 -14.54
C TRP A 10 -13.00 5.95 -13.62
N ALA A 11 -11.97 5.78 -12.79
CA ALA A 11 -11.53 6.82 -11.86
C ALA A 11 -10.77 7.97 -12.53
N ASN A 12 -10.01 7.71 -13.61
CA ASN A 12 -9.10 8.69 -14.20
C ASN A 12 -9.47 9.09 -15.64
N GLY A 13 -10.45 8.42 -16.26
CA GLY A 13 -10.84 8.62 -17.65
C GLY A 13 -10.23 7.58 -18.59
N ALA A 14 -11.09 6.84 -19.29
CA ALA A 14 -10.68 5.70 -20.11
C ALA A 14 -9.76 6.05 -21.29
N HIS A 15 -9.71 7.32 -21.71
CA HIS A 15 -8.84 7.78 -22.79
C HIS A 15 -7.34 7.71 -22.44
N PHE A 16 -6.98 7.66 -21.15
CA PHE A 16 -5.59 7.44 -20.73
C PHE A 16 -5.16 5.98 -20.77
N THR A 17 -6.10 5.04 -20.87
CA THR A 17 -5.82 3.60 -20.91
C THR A 17 -6.58 2.91 -22.05
N PRO A 18 -6.39 3.36 -23.31
CA PRO A 18 -7.15 2.84 -24.44
C PRO A 18 -6.80 1.37 -24.69
N GLY A 19 -7.83 0.51 -24.73
CA GLY A 19 -7.68 -0.92 -24.98
C GLY A 19 -7.10 -1.72 -23.81
N TRP A 20 -6.96 -1.11 -22.63
CA TRP A 20 -6.52 -1.82 -21.43
C TRP A 20 -7.72 -2.15 -20.57
N GLU A 21 -7.75 -3.38 -20.07
CA GLU A 21 -8.73 -3.84 -19.09
C GLU A 21 -8.07 -3.94 -17.71
N PHE A 22 -8.76 -3.39 -16.72
CA PHE A 22 -8.38 -3.48 -15.32
C PHE A 22 -9.51 -4.19 -14.58
N GLY A 23 -9.14 -5.02 -13.61
CA GLY A 23 -10.10 -5.81 -12.87
C GLY A 23 -9.40 -6.74 -11.89
N ILE A 24 -10.22 -7.37 -11.05
CA ILE A 24 -9.76 -8.42 -10.15
C ILE A 24 -10.06 -9.75 -10.82
N ASP A 25 -9.04 -10.33 -11.45
CA ASP A 25 -9.10 -11.67 -12.01
C ASP A 25 -8.59 -12.67 -10.97
N GLU A 26 -9.51 -13.18 -10.15
CA GLU A 26 -9.20 -14.12 -9.07
C GLU A 26 -8.64 -15.44 -9.60
N VAL A 27 -9.10 -15.90 -10.77
CA VAL A 27 -8.64 -17.16 -11.38
C VAL A 27 -7.17 -17.02 -11.77
N ARG A 28 -6.83 -15.92 -12.45
CA ARG A 28 -5.45 -15.63 -12.83
C ARG A 28 -4.57 -15.35 -11.61
N LEU A 29 -5.08 -14.66 -10.59
CA LEU A 29 -4.33 -14.40 -9.37
C LEU A 29 -4.01 -15.71 -8.64
N GLN A 30 -4.99 -16.60 -8.45
CA GLN A 30 -4.77 -17.90 -7.82
C GLN A 30 -3.76 -18.74 -8.63
N ALA A 31 -3.89 -18.78 -9.95
CA ALA A 31 -2.94 -19.46 -10.82
C ALA A 31 -1.51 -18.90 -10.64
N THR A 32 -1.37 -17.58 -10.55
CA THR A 32 -0.08 -16.90 -10.31
C THR A 32 0.50 -17.27 -8.94
N VAL A 33 -0.33 -17.30 -7.89
CA VAL A 33 0.09 -17.71 -6.54
C VAL A 33 0.60 -19.16 -6.56
N ASN A 34 -0.15 -20.07 -7.19
CA ASN A 34 0.23 -21.47 -7.32
C ASN A 34 1.54 -21.63 -8.10
N GLU A 35 1.73 -20.86 -9.18
CA GLU A 35 2.94 -20.88 -10.00
C GLU A 35 4.18 -20.42 -9.21
N VAL A 36 4.10 -19.30 -8.47
CA VAL A 36 5.26 -18.83 -7.71
C VAL A 36 5.60 -19.79 -6.57
N ARG A 37 4.59 -20.42 -5.95
CA ARG A 37 4.78 -21.46 -4.93
C ARG A 37 5.46 -22.70 -5.51
N SER A 38 5.02 -23.18 -6.68
CA SER A 38 5.63 -24.35 -7.33
C SER A 38 7.08 -24.09 -7.76
N LYS A 39 7.42 -22.84 -8.04
CA LYS A 39 8.80 -22.36 -8.27
C LYS A 39 9.64 -22.23 -7.00
N GLY A 40 9.10 -22.54 -5.83
CA GLY A 40 9.82 -22.57 -4.55
C GLY A 40 9.66 -21.34 -3.68
N ALA A 41 8.72 -20.43 -3.96
CA ALA A 41 8.46 -19.29 -3.09
C ALA A 41 7.99 -19.74 -1.70
N GLN A 42 8.79 -19.42 -0.67
CA GLN A 42 8.47 -19.73 0.73
C GLN A 42 7.54 -18.69 1.37
N VAL A 43 7.56 -17.46 0.86
CA VAL A 43 6.65 -16.38 1.23
C VAL A 43 6.07 -15.74 -0.02
N VAL A 44 4.76 -15.54 -0.05
CA VAL A 44 4.04 -14.87 -1.15
C VAL A 44 3.35 -13.63 -0.59
N VAL A 45 3.82 -12.48 -1.07
CA VAL A 45 3.25 -11.17 -0.75
C VAL A 45 2.53 -10.61 -1.97
N LEU A 46 1.31 -10.14 -1.76
CA LEU A 46 0.56 -9.33 -2.72
C LEU A 46 0.77 -7.85 -2.38
N LEU A 47 1.46 -7.12 -3.26
CA LEU A 47 1.51 -5.66 -3.22
C LEU A 47 0.30 -5.13 -3.99
N SER A 48 -0.70 -4.66 -3.27
CA SER A 48 -2.04 -4.37 -3.79
C SER A 48 -2.33 -2.88 -3.78
N HIS A 49 -3.10 -2.44 -4.77
CA HIS A 49 -3.75 -1.14 -4.80
C HIS A 49 -5.27 -1.27 -4.98
N ASN A 50 -5.88 -2.36 -4.50
CA ASN A 50 -7.33 -2.56 -4.59
C ASN A 50 -8.11 -1.67 -3.61
N GLY A 51 -7.58 -1.50 -2.40
CA GLY A 51 -8.29 -0.92 -1.26
C GLY A 51 -8.58 -1.95 -0.17
N MET A 52 -8.60 -1.51 1.09
CA MET A 52 -8.59 -2.40 2.25
C MET A 52 -9.73 -3.42 2.27
N ASP A 53 -10.99 -3.00 2.08
CA ASP A 53 -12.14 -3.93 2.12
C ASP A 53 -12.08 -4.99 1.02
N ILE A 54 -11.59 -4.61 -0.15
CA ILE A 54 -11.41 -5.53 -1.27
C ILE A 54 -10.28 -6.51 -0.96
N ASP A 55 -9.15 -6.04 -0.42
CA ASP A 55 -8.02 -6.88 -0.04
C ASP A 55 -8.38 -7.86 1.09
N LEU A 56 -9.16 -7.42 2.10
CA LEU A 56 -9.72 -8.30 3.13
C LEU A 56 -10.60 -9.39 2.53
N LYS A 57 -11.47 -9.03 1.56
CA LYS A 57 -12.30 -10.01 0.88
C LYS A 57 -11.46 -10.96 0.04
N LEU A 58 -10.46 -10.46 -0.68
CA LEU A 58 -9.56 -11.25 -1.52
C LEU A 58 -8.75 -12.24 -0.68
N ALA A 59 -8.24 -11.83 0.48
CA ALA A 59 -7.53 -12.67 1.44
C ALA A 59 -8.37 -13.87 1.94
N SER A 60 -9.69 -13.71 2.02
CA SER A 60 -10.60 -14.80 2.39
C SER A 60 -10.85 -15.81 1.26
N ARG A 61 -10.52 -15.44 0.01
CA ARG A 61 -10.86 -16.22 -1.21
C ARG A 61 -9.65 -16.85 -1.89
N ILE A 62 -8.52 -16.15 -1.90
CA ILE A 62 -7.28 -16.60 -2.54
C ILE A 62 -6.41 -17.29 -1.49
N THR A 63 -6.03 -18.53 -1.77
CA THR A 63 -5.18 -19.31 -0.86
C THR A 63 -3.71 -19.15 -1.23
N GLY A 64 -2.83 -19.41 -0.25
CA GLY A 64 -1.38 -19.42 -0.46
C GLY A 64 -0.70 -18.04 -0.47
N ILE A 65 -1.44 -16.95 -0.27
CA ILE A 65 -0.88 -15.61 0.02
C ILE A 65 -0.63 -15.50 1.53
N ASP A 66 0.59 -15.19 1.95
CA ASP A 66 0.89 -14.98 3.38
C ASP A 66 0.55 -13.56 3.81
N MET A 67 0.75 -12.59 2.91
CA MET A 67 0.53 -11.19 3.22
C MET A 67 0.02 -10.35 2.04
N ILE A 68 -0.90 -9.44 2.32
CA ILE A 68 -1.28 -8.34 1.45
C ILE A 68 -0.79 -7.02 2.05
N LEU A 69 0.02 -6.30 1.27
CA LEU A 69 0.41 -4.91 1.51
C LEU A 69 -0.45 -4.05 0.60
N GLY A 70 -1.53 -3.50 1.15
CA GLY A 70 -2.51 -2.75 0.39
C GLY A 70 -2.18 -1.26 0.26
N GLY A 71 -3.07 -0.57 -0.45
CA GLY A 71 -3.01 0.86 -0.75
C GLY A 71 -4.40 1.39 -1.08
N HIS A 72 -4.47 2.44 -1.89
CA HIS A 72 -5.72 3.08 -2.37
C HIS A 72 -6.56 3.79 -1.29
N THR A 73 -6.98 3.08 -0.24
CA THR A 73 -7.89 3.60 0.79
C THR A 73 -7.18 4.46 1.85
N HIS A 74 -5.85 4.49 1.86
CA HIS A 74 -5.04 5.36 2.73
C HIS A 74 -5.18 5.09 4.25
N ASP A 75 -5.60 3.89 4.64
CA ASP A 75 -5.78 3.53 6.05
C ASP A 75 -4.42 3.37 6.76
N GLY A 76 -4.27 3.97 7.93
CA GLY A 76 -3.17 3.66 8.84
C GLY A 76 -3.56 2.48 9.73
N VAL A 77 -2.93 1.32 9.52
CA VAL A 77 -3.31 0.07 10.20
C VAL A 77 -2.24 -0.28 11.26
N PRO A 78 -2.40 0.13 12.53
CA PRO A 78 -1.40 -0.10 13.57
C PRO A 78 -1.29 -1.58 13.98
N VAL A 79 -2.36 -2.35 13.79
CA VAL A 79 -2.40 -3.80 13.99
C VAL A 79 -2.97 -4.42 12.72
N PRO A 80 -2.23 -5.30 12.02
CA PRO A 80 -2.67 -5.86 10.76
C PRO A 80 -3.87 -6.78 10.97
N SER A 81 -4.74 -6.83 9.97
CA SER A 81 -5.87 -7.75 9.97
C SER A 81 -5.41 -9.17 9.64
N VAL A 82 -5.91 -10.15 10.37
CA VAL A 82 -5.58 -11.57 10.16
C VAL A 82 -6.81 -12.27 9.60
N VAL A 83 -6.77 -12.64 8.33
CA VAL A 83 -7.89 -13.23 7.60
C VAL A 83 -7.65 -14.73 7.40
N LYS A 84 -8.60 -15.56 7.85
CA LYS A 84 -8.58 -17.01 7.62
C LYS A 84 -9.27 -17.33 6.29
N ASN A 85 -8.71 -18.27 5.54
CA ASN A 85 -9.31 -18.86 4.34
C ASN A 85 -9.29 -20.40 4.43
N SER A 86 -9.66 -21.09 3.35
CA SER A 86 -9.82 -22.55 3.35
C SER A 86 -8.51 -23.33 3.54
N GLU A 87 -7.34 -22.74 3.30
CA GLU A 87 -6.05 -23.44 3.35
C GLU A 87 -5.04 -22.78 4.31
N GLY A 88 -5.37 -21.64 4.91
CA GLY A 88 -4.46 -20.95 5.81
C GLY A 88 -4.93 -19.56 6.24
N VAL A 89 -3.94 -18.70 6.44
CA VAL A 89 -4.11 -17.35 6.98
C VAL A 89 -3.34 -16.36 6.11
N THR A 90 -3.96 -15.22 5.87
CA THR A 90 -3.34 -14.09 5.17
C THR A 90 -3.38 -12.86 6.08
N ILE A 91 -2.24 -12.19 6.21
CA ILE A 91 -2.10 -10.94 6.97
C ILE A 91 -2.35 -9.77 6.02
N VAL A 92 -3.14 -8.78 6.41
CA VAL A 92 -3.52 -7.64 5.55
C VAL A 92 -3.26 -6.33 6.29
N THR A 93 -2.55 -5.39 5.65
CA THR A 93 -2.27 -4.07 6.23
C THR A 93 -2.13 -2.98 5.18
N ASN A 94 -2.30 -1.72 5.62
CA ASN A 94 -2.00 -0.50 4.88
C ASN A 94 -1.12 0.42 5.73
N ALA A 95 -0.23 1.18 5.07
CA ALA A 95 0.72 2.10 5.71
C ALA A 95 0.29 3.57 5.63
N GLY A 96 -1.02 3.85 5.63
CA GLY A 96 -1.55 5.20 5.52
C GLY A 96 -1.28 5.86 4.16
N SER A 97 -0.94 7.14 4.19
CA SER A 97 -0.66 7.94 2.99
C SER A 97 0.30 9.09 3.31
N HIS A 98 0.79 9.76 2.26
CA HIS A 98 1.65 10.96 2.37
C HIS A 98 2.97 10.72 3.11
N GLY A 99 3.47 9.47 3.14
CA GLY A 99 4.70 9.12 3.85
C GLY A 99 4.61 9.23 5.37
N LYS A 100 3.41 9.36 5.95
CA LYS A 100 3.22 9.52 7.40
C LYS A 100 3.60 8.28 8.21
N PHE A 101 3.55 7.10 7.61
CA PHE A 101 3.97 5.87 8.25
C PHE A 101 4.83 5.00 7.33
N LEU A 102 5.69 4.19 7.94
CA LEU A 102 6.41 3.09 7.33
C LEU A 102 6.00 1.79 8.03
N ALA A 103 5.36 0.88 7.30
CA ALA A 103 5.08 -0.47 7.80
C ALA A 103 6.34 -1.34 7.66
N VAL A 104 6.79 -1.94 8.76
CA VAL A 104 7.95 -2.83 8.83
C VAL A 104 7.49 -4.20 9.31
N ILE A 105 7.90 -5.24 8.60
CA ILE A 105 7.41 -6.60 8.79
C ILE A 105 8.55 -7.58 8.70
N ASP A 106 8.78 -8.30 9.79
CA ASP A 106 9.77 -9.34 9.87
C ASP A 106 9.07 -10.70 9.86
N PHE A 107 9.35 -11.52 8.85
CA PHE A 107 8.85 -12.90 8.81
C PHE A 107 9.85 -13.88 9.41
N ASN A 108 9.37 -14.77 10.27
CA ASN A 108 10.08 -15.97 10.68
C ASN A 108 9.66 -17.13 9.79
N VAL A 109 10.51 -17.52 8.84
CA VAL A 109 10.21 -18.58 7.87
C VAL A 109 10.86 -19.89 8.31
N LYS A 110 10.04 -20.94 8.48
CA LYS A 110 10.50 -22.29 8.84
C LYS A 110 9.84 -23.32 7.95
N HIS A 111 10.62 -24.29 7.47
CA HIS A 111 10.14 -25.40 6.64
C HIS A 111 9.29 -24.92 5.43
N GLY A 112 9.70 -23.83 4.79
CA GLY A 112 9.02 -23.29 3.61
C GLY A 112 7.72 -22.54 3.89
N ARG A 113 7.42 -22.19 5.15
CA ARG A 113 6.20 -21.46 5.54
C ARG A 113 6.49 -20.36 6.55
N VAL A 114 5.65 -19.32 6.57
CA VAL A 114 5.68 -18.31 7.63
C VAL A 114 5.20 -18.95 8.94
N ALA A 115 6.11 -19.08 9.91
CA ALA A 115 5.82 -19.64 11.22
C ALA A 115 5.35 -18.57 12.21
N ASP A 116 5.89 -17.35 12.08
CA ASP A 116 5.56 -16.20 12.91
C ASP A 116 5.93 -14.90 12.19
N TYR A 117 5.44 -13.76 12.68
CA TYR A 117 5.82 -12.45 12.16
C TYR A 117 5.85 -11.38 13.26
N ARG A 118 6.66 -10.34 13.06
CA ARG A 118 6.60 -9.10 13.84
C ARG A 118 6.21 -7.95 12.93
N TYR A 119 5.36 -7.07 13.44
CA TYR A 119 4.82 -5.94 12.71
C TYR A 119 5.00 -4.65 13.49
N HIS A 120 5.47 -3.60 12.81
CA HIS A 120 5.52 -2.25 13.33
C HIS A 120 5.01 -1.27 12.28
N LEU A 121 4.11 -0.36 12.68
CA LEU A 121 3.77 0.82 11.89
C LEU A 121 4.50 2.03 12.48
N LEU A 122 5.59 2.43 11.85
CA LEU A 122 6.47 3.48 12.35
C LEU A 122 6.01 4.84 11.85
N PRO A 123 5.65 5.80 12.72
CA PRO A 123 5.35 7.16 12.29
C PRO A 123 6.61 7.90 11.83
N VAL A 124 6.48 8.68 10.76
CA VAL A 124 7.56 9.49 10.20
C VAL A 124 7.34 10.95 10.62
N PHE A 125 8.05 11.37 11.67
CA PHE A 125 8.02 12.75 12.17
C PHE A 125 9.27 13.51 11.73
N SER A 126 9.10 14.56 10.93
CA SER A 126 10.20 15.38 10.41
C SER A 126 10.98 16.12 11.51
N GLU A 127 10.34 16.38 12.64
CA GLU A 127 10.95 17.06 13.78
C GLU A 127 11.88 16.14 14.59
N LEU A 128 11.74 14.82 14.43
CA LEU A 128 12.48 13.81 15.19
C LEU A 128 13.47 13.02 14.33
N LEU A 129 13.35 13.09 13.01
CA LEU A 129 14.18 12.35 12.06
C LEU A 129 14.93 13.34 11.16
N PRO A 130 16.27 13.27 11.09
CA PRO A 130 17.01 14.10 10.14
C PRO A 130 16.64 13.72 8.71
N ALA A 131 16.49 14.73 7.85
CA ALA A 131 16.34 14.50 6.42
C ALA A 131 17.59 13.82 5.84
N ASP A 132 17.41 12.88 4.93
CA ASP A 132 18.52 12.30 4.18
C ASP A 132 19.13 13.38 3.25
N PRO A 133 20.44 13.69 3.36
CA PRO A 133 21.04 14.78 2.59
C PRO A 133 20.97 14.57 1.08
N SER A 134 21.05 13.32 0.62
CA SER A 134 21.01 13.01 -0.82
C SER A 134 19.61 13.23 -1.39
N MET A 135 18.57 12.85 -0.66
CA MET A 135 17.18 13.10 -1.07
C MET A 135 16.81 14.56 -0.95
N GLN A 136 17.30 15.27 0.07
CA GLN A 136 17.10 16.72 0.16
C GLN A 136 17.66 17.43 -1.06
N ALA A 137 18.88 17.09 -1.49
CA ALA A 137 19.48 17.65 -2.69
C ALA A 137 18.65 17.38 -3.97
N VAL A 138 18.03 16.20 -4.08
CA VAL A 138 17.11 15.89 -5.20
C VAL A 138 15.86 16.76 -5.15
N ILE A 139 15.25 16.91 -3.96
CA ILE A 139 14.05 17.75 -3.77
C ILE A 139 14.35 19.21 -4.12
N ASP A 140 15.46 19.74 -3.61
CA ASP A 140 15.89 21.13 -3.85
C ASP A 140 16.11 21.35 -5.35
N LYS A 141 16.83 20.42 -6.01
CA LYS A 141 17.07 20.50 -7.45
C LYS A 141 15.77 20.51 -8.27
N VAL A 142 14.81 19.65 -7.95
CA VAL A 142 13.53 19.56 -8.68
C VAL A 142 12.66 20.79 -8.43
N ARG A 143 12.71 21.37 -7.22
CA ARG A 143 11.91 22.54 -6.84
C ARG A 143 12.51 23.87 -7.27
N ALA A 144 13.83 23.98 -7.40
CA ALA A 144 14.53 25.23 -7.68
C ALA A 144 13.94 26.04 -8.86
N PRO A 145 13.57 25.45 -10.01
CA PRO A 145 12.98 26.21 -11.13
C PRO A 145 11.60 26.81 -10.82
N PHE A 146 10.92 26.35 -9.77
CA PHE A 146 9.55 26.71 -9.41
C PHE A 146 9.44 27.37 -8.04
N GLU A 147 10.56 27.64 -7.37
CA GLU A 147 10.60 28.08 -5.97
C GLU A 147 9.74 29.33 -5.71
N SER A 148 9.86 30.35 -6.55
CA SER A 148 9.08 31.58 -6.43
C SER A 148 7.58 31.32 -6.49
N ARG A 149 7.13 30.52 -7.46
CA ARG A 149 5.71 30.16 -7.64
C ARG A 149 5.20 29.25 -6.53
N LEU A 150 6.00 28.29 -6.07
CA LEU A 150 5.60 27.36 -5.01
C LEU A 150 5.51 28.03 -3.63
N ARG A 151 6.20 29.15 -3.42
CA ARG A 151 6.21 29.91 -2.17
C ARG A 151 5.35 31.16 -2.17
N GLU A 152 4.75 31.53 -3.31
CA GLU A 152 3.88 32.68 -3.42
C GLU A 152 2.66 32.53 -2.48
N PRO A 153 2.49 33.41 -1.48
CA PRO A 153 1.30 33.38 -0.63
C PRO A 153 0.08 33.81 -1.45
N ILE A 154 -0.92 32.93 -1.56
CA ILE A 154 -2.15 33.22 -2.31
C ILE A 154 -3.25 33.77 -1.40
N ALA A 155 -3.38 33.23 -0.20
CA ALA A 155 -4.36 33.65 0.81
C ALA A 155 -3.94 33.17 2.21
N GLU A 156 -4.52 33.78 3.24
CA GLU A 156 -4.38 33.35 4.64
C GLU A 156 -5.71 32.76 5.15
N ASN A 157 -5.64 31.73 5.99
CA ASN A 157 -6.79 31.09 6.63
C ASN A 157 -6.72 31.28 8.15
N GLN A 158 -7.85 31.62 8.78
CA GLN A 158 -7.95 31.78 10.24
C GLN A 158 -8.24 30.47 10.98
N GLU A 159 -8.66 29.44 10.26
CA GLU A 159 -9.05 28.13 10.80
C GLU A 159 -8.37 26.98 10.06
N LEU A 160 -8.35 25.79 10.67
CA LEU A 160 -7.74 24.61 10.06
C LEU A 160 -8.47 24.18 8.77
N LEU A 161 -7.75 24.22 7.64
CA LEU A 161 -8.20 23.61 6.40
C LEU A 161 -7.75 22.15 6.35
N TYR A 162 -8.70 21.22 6.44
CA TYR A 162 -8.42 19.80 6.30
C TYR A 162 -9.18 19.23 5.10
N ARG A 163 -8.51 18.35 4.35
CA ARG A 163 -9.19 17.44 3.43
C ARG A 163 -9.44 16.16 4.19
N ARG A 164 -10.71 15.76 4.28
CA ARG A 164 -11.09 14.46 4.83
C ARG A 164 -10.37 13.37 4.01
N GLY A 165 -9.41 12.72 4.63
CA GLY A 165 -8.83 11.45 4.22
C GLY A 165 -8.91 10.51 5.42
N ASN A 166 -8.74 9.20 5.21
CA ASN A 166 -8.94 8.13 6.21
C ASN A 166 -8.06 8.22 7.48
N PHE A 167 -7.39 9.35 7.72
CA PHE A 167 -6.63 9.65 8.93
C PHE A 167 -7.47 10.04 10.14
N ASN A 168 -8.69 10.58 9.97
CA ASN A 168 -9.48 11.14 11.08
C ASN A 168 -10.77 10.38 11.41
N GLY A 169 -10.96 9.17 10.88
CA GLY A 169 -12.16 8.37 11.15
C GLY A 169 -13.44 8.93 10.51
N THR A 170 -14.45 8.06 10.42
CA THR A 170 -15.84 8.39 10.08
C THR A 170 -16.44 9.40 11.04
#